data_AF-A0A162XW31-F1
#
_entry.id   AF-A0A162XW31-F1
#
_cell.length_a   1.000
_cell.length_b   1.000
_cell.length_c   1.000
_cell.angle_alpha   90.00
_cell.angle_beta   90.00
_cell.angle_gamma   90.00
#
_symmetry.space_group_name_H-M   'P 1'
#
loop_
_entity.id
_entity.type
_entity.pdbx_description
1 polymer ?
#
loop_
_entity_poly.entity_id
_entity_poly.type
_entity_poly.pdbx_seq_one_letter_code
_entity_poly.pdbx_strand_id
1 'polypeptide(L)'
;MIENLDKIEQYIDNTIGTAIRSYNPMIKSDIFGPIYGHWESEAGSKLFLASQGSILHGSFTREGGRPRRLLGTIDNHQPIKDKGLALSFSVYWPSNNDPEYRSVTSYTGQFHPTENKITTIFLLANETIPSKDYASVFVGNDVFTRIK
;
A
#
# COMPACT_ATOMS: atom_id res chain seq x y z
N MET A 1 -19.72 11.84 -34.15
CA MET A 1 -19.61 11.06 -32.89
C MET A 1 -18.35 11.46 -32.12
N ILE A 2 -18.08 12.77 -31.99
CA ILE A 2 -16.88 13.33 -31.32
C ILE A 2 -17.27 14.55 -30.44
N GLU A 3 -18.35 15.27 -30.78
CA GLU A 3 -18.84 16.45 -30.03
C GLU A 3 -19.36 16.20 -28.59
N ASN A 4 -19.45 14.95 -28.15
CA ASN A 4 -19.95 14.61 -26.81
C ASN A 4 -18.85 14.32 -25.78
N LEU A 5 -17.58 14.15 -26.18
CA LEU A 5 -16.48 13.93 -25.24
C LEU A 5 -16.00 15.25 -24.63
N ASP A 6 -15.86 16.29 -25.45
CA ASP A 6 -15.43 17.62 -24.98
C ASP A 6 -16.42 18.23 -23.99
N LYS A 7 -17.73 17.97 -24.17
CA LYS A 7 -18.77 18.42 -23.23
C LYS A 7 -18.77 17.63 -21.91
N ILE A 8 -18.36 16.36 -21.93
CA ILE A 8 -18.22 15.54 -20.72
C ILE A 8 -16.97 15.97 -19.95
N GLU A 9 -15.84 16.18 -20.62
CA GLU A 9 -14.61 16.69 -19.98
C GLU A 9 -14.83 18.07 -19.39
N GLN A 10 -15.51 18.97 -20.10
CA GLN A 10 -15.82 20.32 -19.61
C GLN A 10 -16.86 20.31 -18.47
N TYR A 11 -17.78 19.34 -18.42
CA TYR A 11 -18.71 19.17 -17.31
C TYR A 11 -18.02 18.57 -16.06
N ILE A 12 -17.07 17.66 -16.24
CA ILE A 12 -16.23 17.13 -15.15
C ILE A 12 -15.33 18.24 -14.60
N ASP A 13 -14.68 19.03 -15.45
CA ASP A 13 -13.82 20.14 -15.02
C ASP A 13 -14.60 21.27 -14.33
N ASN A 14 -15.83 21.56 -14.76
CA ASN A 14 -16.65 22.59 -14.11
C ASN A 14 -17.39 22.10 -12.86
N THR A 15 -17.78 20.82 -12.78
CA THR A 15 -18.49 20.31 -11.59
C THR A 15 -17.50 19.94 -10.48
N ILE A 16 -16.31 19.43 -10.83
CA ILE A 16 -15.27 19.03 -9.87
C ILE A 16 -14.29 20.18 -9.63
N GLY A 17 -13.93 20.96 -10.65
CA GLY A 17 -12.95 22.05 -10.52
C GLY A 17 -13.43 23.23 -9.70
N THR A 18 -14.74 23.53 -9.65
CA THR A 18 -15.27 24.60 -8.79
C THR A 18 -15.46 24.13 -7.34
N ALA A 19 -15.72 22.83 -7.12
CA ALA A 19 -15.74 22.24 -5.78
C ALA A 19 -14.33 22.09 -5.17
N ILE A 20 -13.27 21.97 -5.99
CA ILE A 20 -11.89 21.82 -5.49
C ILE A 20 -11.19 23.19 -5.32
N ARG A 21 -11.48 24.20 -6.15
CA ARG A 21 -10.77 25.51 -6.09
C ARG A 21 -11.11 26.39 -4.87
N SER A 22 -12.14 26.04 -4.09
CA SER A 22 -12.45 26.71 -2.82
C SER A 22 -12.08 25.88 -1.58
N TYR A 23 -11.53 24.68 -1.74
CA TYR A 23 -11.35 23.75 -0.64
C TYR A 23 -9.88 23.56 -0.25
N ASN A 24 -9.57 24.20 0.87
CA ASN A 24 -8.55 23.90 1.88
C ASN A 24 -7.54 22.77 1.53
N PRO A 25 -6.21 23.03 1.53
CA PRO A 25 -5.19 21.99 1.33
C PRO A 25 -5.25 20.80 2.32
N MET A 26 -6.10 20.87 3.36
CA MET A 26 -6.40 19.76 4.28
C MET A 26 -7.22 18.61 3.67
N ILE A 27 -7.97 18.79 2.58
CA ILE A 27 -8.81 17.69 2.05
C ILE A 27 -8.00 16.55 1.40
N LYS A 28 -6.81 16.81 0.88
CA LYS A 28 -5.97 15.72 0.36
C LYS A 28 -5.50 14.74 1.44
N SER A 29 -5.29 15.21 2.68
CA SER A 29 -4.94 14.35 3.83
C SER A 29 -6.14 13.65 4.46
N ASP A 30 -7.35 14.16 4.23
CA ASP A 30 -8.57 13.57 4.78
C ASP A 30 -9.16 12.46 3.89
N ILE A 31 -8.89 12.50 2.58
CA ILE A 31 -9.32 11.43 1.66
C ILE A 31 -8.39 10.21 1.75
N PHE A 32 -7.10 10.44 1.96
CA PHE A 32 -6.11 9.39 2.12
C PHE A 32 -5.38 9.64 3.44
N GLY A 33 -5.69 8.85 4.47
CA GLY A 33 -5.18 9.03 5.83
C GLY A 33 -3.65 9.12 5.92
N PRO A 34 -3.08 9.43 7.10
CA PRO A 34 -1.69 9.86 7.27
C PRO A 34 -0.61 8.89 6.74
N ILE A 35 -0.95 7.63 6.48
CA ILE A 35 -0.07 6.64 5.85
C ILE A 35 0.13 6.84 4.34
N TYR A 36 -0.64 7.73 3.71
CA TYR A 36 -0.60 7.96 2.27
C TYR A 36 0.81 8.33 1.78
N GLY A 37 1.23 7.71 0.68
CA GLY A 37 2.44 8.08 -0.05
C GLY A 37 3.39 6.94 -0.31
N HIS A 38 4.62 7.32 -0.67
CA HIS A 38 5.70 6.40 -1.03
C HIS A 38 6.65 6.16 0.13
N TRP A 39 7.06 4.90 0.26
CA TRP A 39 7.87 4.36 1.32
C TRP A 39 8.97 3.48 0.73
N GLU A 40 10.11 3.40 1.41
CA GLU A 40 11.26 2.59 1.01
C GLU A 40 11.80 1.81 2.21
N SER A 41 12.05 0.52 2.00
CA SER A 41 12.71 -0.35 2.97
C SER A 41 14.23 -0.16 2.95
N GLU A 42 14.92 -0.58 4.00
CA GLU A 42 16.39 -0.66 4.02
C GLU A 42 16.99 -1.51 2.88
N ALA A 43 16.25 -2.53 2.40
CA ALA A 43 16.62 -3.38 1.27
C ALA A 43 16.24 -2.79 -0.10
N GLY A 44 15.84 -1.51 -0.20
CA GLY A 44 15.51 -0.86 -1.48
C GLY A 44 14.17 -1.26 -2.13
N SER A 45 13.32 -2.03 -1.43
CA SER A 45 11.93 -2.26 -1.85
C SER A 45 11.10 -0.98 -1.70
N LYS A 46 10.21 -0.74 -2.66
CA LYS A 46 9.35 0.45 -2.71
C LYS A 46 7.90 0.09 -2.45
N LEU A 47 7.24 0.87 -1.62
CA LEU A 47 5.87 0.67 -1.19
C LEU A 47 5.07 1.96 -1.42
N PHE A 48 3.93 1.87 -2.08
CA PHE A 48 2.95 2.94 -2.16
C PHE A 48 1.71 2.50 -1.37
N LEU A 49 1.25 3.35 -0.44
CA LEU A 49 0.06 3.10 0.35
C LEU A 49 -0.94 4.24 0.21
N ALA A 50 -2.21 3.87 0.21
CA ALA A 50 -3.35 4.74 0.38
C ALA A 50 -4.37 4.02 1.26
N SER A 51 -5.09 4.80 2.09
CA SER A 51 -6.14 4.28 2.97
C SER A 51 -7.48 4.91 2.63
N GLN A 52 -8.55 4.13 2.72
CA GLN A 52 -9.93 4.60 2.69
C GLN A 52 -10.67 3.95 3.85
N GLY A 53 -10.87 4.71 4.94
CA GLY A 53 -11.29 4.13 6.22
C GLY A 53 -10.22 3.16 6.74
N SER A 54 -10.62 1.96 7.13
CA SER A 54 -9.71 0.90 7.59
C SER A 54 -9.08 0.07 6.47
N ILE A 55 -9.41 0.33 5.19
CA ILE A 55 -8.91 -0.45 4.06
C ILE A 55 -7.63 0.18 3.52
N LEU A 56 -6.54 -0.60 3.46
CA LEU A 56 -5.30 -0.24 2.78
C LEU A 56 -5.26 -0.82 1.37
N HIS A 57 -4.82 0.00 0.42
CA HIS A 57 -4.54 -0.41 -0.95
C HIS A 57 -3.27 0.27 -1.45
N GLY A 58 -2.68 -0.28 -2.51
CA GLY A 58 -1.52 0.34 -3.15
C GLY A 58 -0.69 -0.63 -3.95
N SER A 59 0.62 -0.41 -3.97
CA SER A 59 1.55 -1.27 -4.68
C SER A 59 2.84 -1.50 -3.93
N PHE A 60 3.43 -2.67 -4.14
CA PHE A 60 4.72 -3.07 -3.59
C PHE A 60 5.64 -3.47 -4.75
N THR A 61 6.86 -2.98 -4.72
CA THR A 61 7.91 -3.30 -5.69
C THR A 61 9.12 -3.81 -4.91
N ARG A 62 9.44 -5.10 -5.08
CA ARG A 62 10.73 -5.64 -4.62
C ARG A 62 11.86 -4.94 -5.38
N GLU A 63 13.04 -4.81 -4.78
CA GLU A 63 14.24 -4.28 -5.44
C GLU A 63 14.41 -4.86 -6.87
N GLY A 64 14.55 -3.98 -7.87
CA GLY A 64 14.68 -4.36 -9.29
C GLY A 64 13.45 -5.01 -9.95
N GLY A 65 12.35 -5.16 -9.21
CA GLY A 65 11.11 -5.80 -9.67
C GLY A 65 10.11 -4.86 -10.32
N ARG A 66 8.94 -5.42 -10.68
CA ARG A 66 7.76 -4.65 -11.13
C ARG A 66 6.78 -4.45 -9.96
N PRO A 67 6.03 -3.34 -9.95
CA PRO A 67 5.02 -3.10 -8.93
C PRO A 67 3.92 -4.17 -8.97
N ARG A 68 3.55 -4.66 -7.80
CA ARG A 68 2.46 -5.60 -7.56
C ARG A 68 1.41 -4.93 -6.68
N ARG A 69 0.13 -5.22 -6.95
CA ARG A 69 -0.95 -4.69 -6.12
C ARG A 69 -0.88 -5.29 -4.72
N LEU A 70 -1.19 -4.48 -3.72
CA LEU A 70 -1.43 -4.92 -2.35
C LEU A 70 -2.83 -4.55 -1.89
N LEU A 71 -3.32 -5.31 -0.92
CA LEU A 71 -4.55 -5.03 -0.16
C LEU A 71 -4.29 -5.33 1.31
N GLY A 72 -4.89 -4.56 2.20
CA GLY A 72 -4.70 -4.72 3.63
C GLY A 72 -5.68 -3.92 4.47
N THR A 73 -5.35 -3.79 5.75
CA THR A 73 -6.12 -3.01 6.72
C THR A 73 -5.23 -2.19 7.64
N ILE A 74 -5.75 -1.08 8.16
CA ILE A 74 -5.11 -0.24 9.15
C ILE A 74 -6.12 0.18 10.22
N ASP A 75 -5.65 0.34 11.45
CA ASP A 75 -6.39 1.04 12.49
C ASP A 75 -6.62 2.50 12.07
N ASN A 76 -7.88 2.88 11.91
CA ASN A 76 -8.30 4.20 11.46
C ASN A 76 -8.80 5.11 12.59
N HIS A 77 -8.58 4.73 13.86
CA HIS A 77 -8.88 5.59 15.00
C HIS A 77 -7.83 6.71 15.14
N GLN A 78 -8.18 7.74 15.92
CA GLN A 78 -7.24 8.80 16.26
C GLN A 78 -5.99 8.19 16.93
N PRO A 79 -4.77 8.49 16.45
CA PRO A 79 -3.56 7.99 17.06
C PRO A 79 -3.47 8.35 18.54
N ILE A 80 -3.18 7.35 19.38
CA ILE A 80 -2.81 7.59 20.78
C ILE A 80 -1.36 8.09 20.76
N LYS A 81 -1.08 9.14 21.55
CA LYS A 81 0.27 9.69 21.68
C LYS A 81 1.29 8.58 21.94
N ASP A 82 2.40 8.62 21.21
CA ASP A 82 3.53 7.67 21.30
C ASP A 82 3.19 6.21 20.92
N LYS A 83 2.02 5.95 20.31
CA LYS A 83 1.65 4.63 19.78
C LYS A 83 1.54 4.64 18.26
N GLY A 84 1.92 3.52 17.66
CA GLY A 84 1.67 3.25 16.24
C GLY A 84 0.22 2.79 16.00
N LEU A 85 -0.23 2.97 14.76
CA LEU A 85 -1.47 2.39 14.25
C LEU A 85 -1.18 0.98 13.72
N ALA A 86 -1.88 -0.03 14.24
CA ALA A 86 -1.74 -1.39 13.76
C ALA A 86 -2.15 -1.50 12.29
N LEU A 87 -1.41 -2.27 11.50
CA LEU A 87 -1.73 -2.52 10.10
C LEU A 87 -1.30 -3.90 9.64
N SER A 88 -1.88 -4.33 8.53
CA SER A 88 -1.44 -5.50 7.77
C SER A 88 -1.73 -5.29 6.29
N PHE A 89 -0.96 -5.93 5.41
CA PHE A 89 -1.27 -6.02 3.99
C PHE A 89 -0.60 -7.24 3.37
N SER A 90 -1.12 -7.70 2.24
CA SER A 90 -0.58 -8.84 1.52
C SER A 90 -0.29 -8.50 0.06
N VAL A 91 0.74 -9.13 -0.48
CA VAL A 91 1.19 -9.01 -1.87
C VAL A 91 1.25 -10.41 -2.47
N TYR A 92 0.57 -10.61 -3.61
CA TYR A 92 0.71 -11.82 -4.41
C TYR A 92 1.84 -11.66 -5.43
N TRP A 93 2.70 -12.65 -5.49
CA TRP A 93 3.82 -12.75 -6.41
C TRP A 93 3.52 -13.83 -7.46
N PRO A 94 2.99 -13.44 -8.63
CA PRO A 94 2.85 -14.39 -9.71
C PRO A 94 4.25 -14.72 -10.23
N SER A 95 4.46 -15.99 -10.54
CA SER A 95 5.59 -16.33 -11.37
C SER A 95 5.25 -16.06 -12.82
N ASN A 96 5.97 -15.12 -13.43
CA ASN A 96 5.75 -14.77 -14.83
C ASN A 96 6.41 -15.80 -15.78
N ASN A 97 7.37 -16.61 -15.32
CA ASN A 97 8.16 -17.53 -16.16
C ASN A 97 8.49 -18.91 -15.51
N ASP A 98 8.16 -19.13 -14.24
CA ASP A 98 8.51 -20.37 -13.52
C ASP A 98 7.40 -20.77 -12.51
N PRO A 99 6.46 -21.66 -12.88
CA PRO A 99 5.29 -21.99 -12.06
C PRO A 99 5.62 -22.48 -10.64
N GLU A 100 6.87 -22.83 -10.31
CA GLU A 100 7.29 -23.23 -8.97
C GLU A 100 7.47 -22.08 -7.96
N TYR A 101 7.43 -20.81 -8.40
CA TYR A 101 7.71 -19.65 -7.54
C TYR A 101 6.51 -18.74 -7.25
N ARG A 102 5.28 -19.28 -7.32
CA ARG A 102 4.10 -18.55 -6.84
C ARG A 102 4.15 -18.43 -5.33
N SER A 103 3.92 -17.23 -4.84
CA SER A 103 3.98 -16.96 -3.41
C SER A 103 3.12 -15.77 -3.00
N VAL A 104 2.84 -15.68 -1.71
CA VAL A 104 2.19 -14.53 -1.08
C VAL A 104 3.06 -14.08 0.08
N THR A 105 3.35 -12.79 0.14
CA THR A 105 3.91 -12.18 1.35
C THR A 105 2.81 -11.44 2.10
N SER A 106 2.65 -11.74 3.38
CA SER A 106 1.81 -10.96 4.28
C SER A 106 2.68 -10.20 5.29
N TYR A 107 2.46 -8.90 5.37
CA TYR A 107 3.11 -7.98 6.29
C TYR A 107 2.14 -7.66 7.43
N THR A 108 2.62 -7.66 8.67
CA THR A 108 1.86 -7.20 9.83
C THR A 108 2.76 -6.37 10.73
N GLY A 109 2.22 -5.28 11.27
CA GLY A 109 3.03 -4.33 11.99
C GLY A 109 2.32 -3.05 12.37
N GLN A 110 3.08 -1.96 12.44
CA GLN A 110 2.56 -0.66 12.87
C GLN A 110 3.11 0.48 12.02
N PHE A 111 2.23 1.43 11.71
CA PHE A 111 2.61 2.74 11.19
C PHE A 111 2.77 3.72 12.35
N HIS A 112 3.91 4.40 12.38
CA HIS A 112 4.30 5.38 13.36
C HIS A 112 4.24 6.79 12.73
N PRO A 113 3.16 7.57 12.94
CA PRO A 113 2.95 8.83 12.23
C PRO A 113 3.99 9.91 12.57
N THR A 114 4.39 9.98 13.83
CA THR A 114 5.38 10.95 14.33
C THR A 114 6.78 10.64 13.82
N GLU A 115 7.15 9.37 13.72
CA GLU A 115 8.45 8.93 13.22
C GLU A 115 8.50 8.79 11.69
N ASN A 116 7.37 8.93 10.98
CA ASN A 116 7.24 8.62 9.55
C ASN A 116 7.88 7.26 9.19
N LYS A 117 7.48 6.24 9.94
CA LYS A 117 8.07 4.90 9.87
C LYS A 117 6.99 3.83 9.87
N ILE A 118 7.19 2.76 9.12
CA ILE A 118 6.37 1.54 9.20
C ILE A 118 7.28 0.39 9.59
N THR A 119 6.96 -0.29 10.69
CA THR A 119 7.70 -1.46 11.16
C THR A 119 6.85 -2.69 10.96
N THR A 120 7.39 -3.73 10.32
CA THR A 120 6.64 -4.95 10.03
C THR A 120 7.47 -6.19 10.27
N ILE A 121 6.79 -7.27 10.65
CA ILE A 121 7.23 -8.62 10.34
C ILE A 121 6.48 -9.09 9.10
N PHE A 122 7.08 -10.01 8.35
CA PHE A 122 6.42 -10.61 7.21
C PHE A 122 6.59 -12.12 7.16
N LEU A 123 5.59 -12.77 6.56
CA LEU A 123 5.59 -14.17 6.20
C LEU A 123 5.50 -14.27 4.68
N LEU A 124 6.51 -14.86 4.05
CA LEU A 124 6.51 -15.23 2.64
C LEU A 124 6.18 -16.72 2.54
N ALA A 125 4.97 -17.04 2.10
CA ALA A 125 4.52 -18.40 1.87
C ALA A 125 4.62 -18.74 0.38
N ASN A 126 5.40 -19.77 0.05
CA ASN A 126 5.49 -20.31 -1.30
C ASN A 126 4.44 -21.42 -1.50
N GLU A 127 3.88 -21.51 -2.70
CA GLU A 127 3.11 -22.69 -3.10
C GLU A 127 4.04 -23.91 -3.09
N THR A 128 3.66 -24.98 -2.39
CA THR A 128 4.46 -26.22 -2.32
C THR A 128 3.55 -27.45 -2.41
N ILE A 129 4.15 -28.60 -2.72
CA ILE A 129 3.47 -29.89 -2.56
C ILE A 129 3.38 -30.27 -1.07
N PRO A 130 2.39 -31.10 -0.65
CA PRO A 130 2.20 -31.43 0.76
C PRO A 130 3.44 -31.98 1.49
N SER A 131 4.30 -32.72 0.79
CA SER A 131 5.53 -33.27 1.38
C SER A 131 6.63 -32.23 1.66
N LYS A 132 6.48 -31.00 1.14
CA LYS A 132 7.42 -29.88 1.31
C LYS A 132 6.83 -28.72 2.12
N ASP A 133 5.60 -28.85 2.63
CA ASP A 133 4.91 -27.75 3.32
C ASP A 133 5.66 -27.27 4.57
N TYR A 134 6.41 -28.15 5.22
CA TYR A 134 7.26 -27.80 6.37
C TYR A 134 8.31 -26.71 6.07
N ALA A 135 8.66 -26.49 4.79
CA ALA A 135 9.64 -25.51 4.34
C ALA A 135 9.00 -24.39 3.49
N SER A 136 7.68 -24.27 3.47
CA SER A 136 6.97 -23.35 2.58
C SER A 136 7.03 -21.89 3.01
N VAL A 137 7.31 -21.61 4.29
CA VAL A 137 7.25 -20.25 4.86
C VAL A 137 8.61 -19.72 5.27
N PHE A 138 8.95 -18.53 4.76
CA PHE A 138 10.03 -17.70 5.24
C PHE A 138 9.47 -16.56 6.14
N VAL A 139 10.18 -16.23 7.21
CA VAL A 139 9.85 -15.11 8.10
C VAL A 139 10.96 -14.07 8.09
N GLY A 140 10.59 -12.80 8.10
CA GLY A 140 11.52 -11.69 8.19
C GLY A 140 10.88 -10.44 8.78
N ASN A 141 11.62 -9.34 8.76
CA ASN A 141 11.14 -8.01 9.12
C ASN A 141 11.56 -6.98 8.08
N ASP A 142 10.76 -5.95 7.93
CA ASP A 142 11.08 -4.77 7.11
C ASP A 142 10.72 -3.50 7.88
N VAL A 143 11.59 -2.50 7.76
CA VAL A 143 11.33 -1.13 8.23
C VAL A 143 11.25 -0.23 7.00
N PHE A 144 10.11 0.43 6.81
CA PHE A 144 9.92 1.38 5.72
C PHE A 144 9.94 2.81 6.25
N THR A 145 10.57 3.71 5.50
CA THR A 145 10.59 5.15 5.74
C THR A 145 10.10 5.91 4.52
N ARG A 146 9.65 7.16 4.67
CA ARG A 146 9.18 7.95 3.53
C ARG A 146 10.31 8.24 2.54
N ILE A 147 10.02 8.09 1.26
CA ILE A 147 10.87 8.58 0.18
C ILE A 147 10.75 10.12 0.16
N LYS A 148 11.89 10.82 0.15
CA LYS A 148 11.95 12.29 0.03
C LYS A 148 11.66 12.75 -1.39
#